data_AF-A0A818QZ75-F1
#
_entry.id   AF-A0A818QZ75-F1
#
_cell.length_a   1.000
_cell.length_b   1.000
_cell.length_c   1.000
_cell.angle_alpha   90.00
_cell.angle_beta   90.00
_cell.angle_gamma   90.00
#
_symmetry.space_group_name_H-M   'P 1'
#
loop_
_entity.id
_entity.type
_entity.pdbx_description
1 polymer ?
#
loop_
_entity_poly.entity_id
_entity_poly.type
_entity_poly.pdbx_seq_one_letter_code
_entity_poly.pdbx_strand_id
1 'polypeptide(L)'
;MFSRYLCVLIFAWCILGPMHLQSISIGWESLVTFSSYGFEFSPIDEQALFILENNVNSIMSCVQTCHSNAQCRIFDFDDQLHRCRIFEGNITTMGSVVTSSLSVRSIVGTIELQPDNFVNRGQPCSYCQESRYLTCINATCQCQSHTFFDGSICQSQKLLGAECIDSTECRYDLNYTCLPRQQCGREYYYLLLFFTHLISTILSFIFLQTTDMINSILTSLFYFAALSIQNGNTVGGYANGTAGNALNALNFPGGLSLDYNGLIYVSDFNNNRVIKLQEGSLVGSIIAGTGVSGSSASQLSSPAGLYVDASLNIYVVDTFNFRVMLWHMNSSSGIRIAGSGSYGTSSSTLSYAGGIVVDSLGNLYICDAYNHRVMKWLPNATSGILIAGTGVAGSSSQQLNMPYTLYLDESNSYLYIADGLNHRIQRYDLRYSMNVTTVAGGNGPGTGSHQLNTPIGVYLSKKTGAIYIADSNNHRIQRWIPGATHGVTIAGISALSGNNATLLNQPRYVSLNLNETQLYVTDGSNNRVQRFQLI
;
A
#
# COMPACT_ATOMS: atom_id res chain seq x y z
N MET A 1 -50.12 -3.55 6.73
CA MET A 1 -48.72 -4.02 6.79
C MET A 1 -48.26 -4.21 8.23
N PHE A 2 -48.94 -5.09 8.96
CA PHE A 2 -48.56 -5.59 10.28
C PHE A 2 -48.97 -7.07 10.26
N SER A 3 -48.07 -7.95 9.81
CA SER A 3 -48.13 -9.42 9.96
C SER A 3 -47.10 -10.09 9.03
N ARG A 4 -45.80 -9.84 9.27
CA ARG A 4 -44.70 -10.72 8.79
C ARG A 4 -43.45 -10.71 9.68
N TYR A 5 -43.49 -10.09 10.86
CA TYR A 5 -42.35 -10.06 11.80
C TYR A 5 -42.64 -10.75 13.16
N LEU A 6 -43.76 -11.45 13.30
CA LEU A 6 -44.18 -12.06 14.58
C LEU A 6 -44.05 -13.59 14.65
N CYS A 7 -43.34 -14.25 13.71
CA CYS A 7 -43.06 -15.70 13.80
C CYS A 7 -41.58 -16.06 14.04
N VAL A 8 -40.68 -15.08 14.18
CA VAL A 8 -39.25 -15.36 14.44
C VAL A 8 -38.84 -15.05 15.89
N LEU A 9 -39.76 -14.51 16.72
CA LEU A 9 -39.45 -14.11 18.10
C LEU A 9 -40.03 -15.03 19.19
N ILE A 10 -40.61 -16.18 18.85
CA ILE A 10 -41.24 -17.11 19.84
C ILE A 10 -40.44 -18.42 20.05
N PHE A 11 -39.22 -18.54 19.51
CA PHE A 11 -38.30 -19.64 19.88
C PHE A 11 -37.08 -19.19 20.69
N ALA A 12 -37.04 -17.93 21.11
CA ALA A 12 -35.97 -17.36 21.93
C ALA A 12 -36.45 -16.92 23.33
N TRP A 13 -37.44 -17.62 23.92
CA TRP A 13 -38.07 -17.20 25.18
C TRP A 13 -38.32 -18.32 26.20
N CYS A 14 -37.49 -19.38 26.22
CA CYS A 14 -37.60 -20.45 27.24
C CYS A 14 -36.27 -20.98 27.84
N ILE A 15 -35.13 -20.30 27.73
CA ILE A 15 -33.91 -20.70 28.49
C ILE A 15 -33.10 -19.51 29.03
N LEU A 16 -33.73 -18.37 29.34
CA LEU A 16 -33.04 -17.28 30.04
C LEU A 16 -33.88 -16.81 31.23
N GLY A 17 -33.62 -17.43 32.39
CA GLY A 17 -33.91 -16.84 33.70
C GLY A 17 -32.99 -15.65 33.99
N PRO A 18 -33.20 -14.94 35.11
CA PRO A 18 -32.77 -13.55 35.28
C PRO A 18 -31.25 -13.44 35.40
N MET A 19 -30.60 -12.84 34.38
CA MET A 19 -29.18 -12.53 34.42
C MET A 19 -28.98 -11.07 34.89
N HIS A 20 -28.33 -10.92 36.04
CA HIS A 20 -27.55 -9.73 36.36
C HIS A 20 -26.41 -9.62 35.34
N LEU A 21 -26.26 -8.46 34.70
CA LEU A 21 -25.23 -8.22 33.70
C LEU A 21 -23.82 -8.23 34.33
N GLN A 22 -23.05 -9.27 34.04
CA GLN A 22 -21.59 -9.24 33.93
C GLN A 22 -21.18 -10.09 32.72
N SER A 23 -20.57 -9.45 31.72
CA SER A 23 -19.93 -10.02 30.52
C SER A 23 -20.82 -10.74 29.47
N ILE A 24 -20.46 -10.59 28.19
CA ILE A 24 -20.97 -11.36 27.05
C ILE A 24 -19.78 -12.12 26.45
N SER A 25 -19.93 -13.45 26.33
CA SER A 25 -19.02 -14.38 25.65
C SER A 25 -19.60 -14.76 24.29
N ILE A 26 -18.76 -14.70 23.25
CA ILE A 26 -18.94 -15.39 21.97
C ILE A 26 -17.67 -16.25 21.83
N GLY A 27 -17.85 -17.53 21.51
CA GLY A 27 -16.93 -18.61 21.87
C GLY A 27 -15.46 -18.49 21.48
N TRP A 28 -14.67 -19.23 22.26
CA TRP A 28 -13.23 -19.50 22.29
C TRP A 28 -12.40 -18.49 23.10
N GLU A 29 -11.99 -18.93 24.29
CA GLU A 29 -11.43 -18.15 25.40
C GLU A 29 -10.00 -17.65 25.15
N SER A 30 -9.75 -16.36 25.39
CA SER A 30 -8.45 -15.84 25.84
C SER A 30 -8.67 -14.53 26.61
N LEU A 31 -7.98 -14.36 27.74
CA LEU A 31 -8.06 -13.19 28.60
C LEU A 31 -6.87 -12.25 28.31
N VAL A 32 -7.14 -10.97 28.04
CA VAL A 32 -6.10 -9.94 27.83
C VAL A 32 -6.22 -8.89 28.94
N THR A 33 -5.12 -8.62 29.64
CA THR A 33 -5.05 -7.60 30.70
C THR A 33 -4.04 -6.52 30.34
N PHE A 34 -4.38 -5.25 30.54
CA PHE A 34 -3.54 -4.10 30.19
C PHE A 34 -2.75 -3.58 31.40
N SER A 35 -1.44 -3.35 31.25
CA SER A 35 -0.63 -2.59 32.21
C SER A 35 0.44 -1.72 31.54
N SER A 36 1.03 -0.78 32.28
CA SER A 36 1.91 0.29 31.78
C SER A 36 3.33 -0.13 31.37
N TYR A 37 3.66 -1.43 31.32
CA TYR A 37 4.99 -1.92 30.94
C TYR A 37 5.00 -2.95 29.79
N GLY A 38 3.88 -3.12 29.07
CA GLY A 38 3.80 -4.01 27.90
C GLY A 38 2.81 -5.17 28.07
N PHE A 39 2.66 -5.97 27.00
CA PHE A 39 1.66 -7.04 26.88
C PHE A 39 2.07 -8.30 27.65
N GLU A 40 1.15 -8.89 28.41
CA GLU A 40 1.32 -10.20 29.05
C GLU A 40 0.19 -11.14 28.61
N PHE A 41 0.56 -12.30 28.06
CA PHE A 41 -0.36 -13.39 27.73
C PHE A 41 -0.18 -14.51 28.77
N SER A 42 -1.28 -15.01 29.34
CA SER A 42 -1.27 -16.23 30.16
C SER A 42 -1.99 -17.35 29.40
N PRO A 43 -1.29 -18.42 28.98
CA PRO A 43 -1.94 -19.54 28.30
C PRO A 43 -2.64 -20.48 29.29
N ILE A 44 -3.75 -21.05 28.86
CA ILE A 44 -4.31 -22.29 29.41
C ILE A 44 -4.15 -23.31 28.28
N ASP A 45 -3.33 -24.32 28.54
CA ASP A 45 -2.91 -25.44 27.69
C ASP A 45 -1.75 -25.26 26.69
N GLU A 46 -0.94 -26.32 26.68
CA GLU A 46 0.39 -26.47 26.11
C GLU A 46 0.34 -26.54 24.58
N GLN A 47 0.60 -25.42 23.90
CA GLN A 47 1.31 -25.32 22.61
C GLN A 47 1.23 -23.88 22.06
N ALA A 48 2.24 -23.06 22.34
CA ALA A 48 2.55 -21.89 21.51
C ALA A 48 3.99 -21.42 21.78
N LEU A 49 4.81 -21.45 20.74
CA LEU A 49 6.13 -20.82 20.68
C LEU A 49 5.95 -19.39 20.14
N PHE A 50 6.45 -18.38 20.85
CA PHE A 50 6.61 -17.02 20.33
C PHE A 50 7.98 -16.89 19.66
N ILE A 51 8.02 -16.31 18.45
CA ILE A 51 9.25 -15.78 17.84
C ILE A 51 9.05 -14.28 17.62
N LEU A 52 9.94 -13.46 18.17
CA LEU A 52 10.10 -12.05 17.83
C LEU A 52 11.06 -11.96 16.64
N GLU A 53 10.61 -11.37 15.54
CA GLU A 53 11.49 -10.93 14.45
C GLU A 53 12.22 -9.65 14.84
N ASN A 54 13.54 -9.65 14.68
CA ASN A 54 14.29 -8.46 14.32
C ASN A 54 14.83 -8.68 12.90
N ASN A 55 14.49 -7.75 12.01
CA ASN A 55 14.92 -7.57 10.61
C ASN A 55 16.20 -8.33 10.21
N VAL A 56 16.20 -9.11 9.11
CA VAL A 56 16.65 -8.76 7.74
C VAL A 56 16.30 -9.90 6.75
N ASN A 57 15.72 -9.57 5.59
CA ASN A 57 15.67 -10.30 4.30
C ASN A 57 15.38 -11.83 4.23
N SER A 58 14.28 -12.14 3.53
CA SER A 58 13.97 -13.37 2.78
C SER A 58 14.02 -14.72 3.51
N ILE A 59 12.93 -15.12 4.18
CA ILE A 59 12.65 -16.53 4.50
C ILE A 59 11.13 -16.77 4.40
N MET A 60 10.68 -17.62 3.46
CA MET A 60 9.33 -18.19 3.47
C MET A 60 9.28 -19.36 4.46
N SER A 61 8.28 -19.34 5.34
CA SER A 61 8.15 -20.20 6.52
C SER A 61 7.89 -21.68 6.19
N CYS A 62 8.57 -22.60 6.89
CA CYS A 62 8.15 -24.00 7.04
C CYS A 62 7.38 -24.18 8.37
N VAL A 63 6.34 -25.02 8.37
CA VAL A 63 5.44 -25.27 9.52
C VAL A 63 5.86 -26.55 10.24
N GLN A 64 5.97 -26.50 11.57
CA GLN A 64 6.15 -27.68 12.43
C GLN A 64 4.79 -28.29 12.78
N THR A 65 4.64 -29.61 12.67
CA THR A 65 3.51 -30.35 13.24
C THR A 65 4.02 -31.55 14.03
N CYS A 66 3.73 -31.57 15.34
CA CYS A 66 4.05 -32.70 16.22
C CYS A 66 2.76 -33.45 16.56
N HIS A 67 2.68 -34.72 16.21
CA HIS A 67 1.62 -35.62 16.66
C HIS A 67 2.18 -36.49 17.80
N SER A 68 2.09 -36.00 19.04
CA SER A 68 2.46 -36.65 20.32
C SER A 68 3.95 -36.71 20.71
N ASN A 69 4.20 -36.90 22.03
CA ASN A 69 5.44 -36.69 22.77
C ASN A 69 6.64 -37.60 22.41
N ALA A 70 6.63 -38.28 21.27
CA ALA A 70 7.74 -39.13 20.85
C ALA A 70 8.10 -39.05 19.36
N GLN A 71 7.32 -38.37 18.49
CA GLN A 71 7.63 -38.28 17.06
C GLN A 71 7.42 -36.86 16.51
N CYS A 72 8.49 -36.26 15.99
CA CYS A 72 8.46 -34.96 15.33
C CYS A 72 8.62 -35.10 13.82
N ARG A 73 7.83 -34.33 13.04
CA ARG A 73 8.03 -34.13 11.60
C ARG A 73 8.64 -32.77 11.35
N ILE A 74 9.78 -32.74 10.66
CA ILE A 74 10.44 -31.49 10.24
C ILE A 74 10.35 -31.38 8.73
N PHE A 75 9.95 -30.20 8.25
CA PHE A 75 9.91 -29.86 6.84
C PHE A 75 11.07 -28.93 6.50
N ASP A 76 11.91 -29.32 5.56
CA ASP A 76 13.05 -28.52 5.08
C ASP A 76 12.82 -28.16 3.61
N PHE A 77 13.08 -26.91 3.22
CA PHE A 77 12.91 -26.48 1.83
C PHE A 77 14.25 -26.59 1.10
N ASP A 78 14.30 -27.45 0.09
CA ASP A 78 15.48 -27.59 -0.76
C ASP A 78 15.45 -26.55 -1.89
N ASP A 79 16.33 -25.55 -1.76
CA ASP A 79 16.44 -24.44 -2.71
C ASP A 79 16.83 -24.87 -4.13
N GLN A 80 17.49 -26.02 -4.33
CA GLN A 80 17.87 -26.47 -5.67
C GLN A 80 16.75 -27.21 -6.41
N LEU A 81 15.82 -27.84 -5.68
CA LEU A 81 14.73 -28.61 -6.25
C LEU A 81 13.36 -27.91 -6.13
N HIS A 82 13.29 -26.79 -5.40
CA HIS A 82 12.08 -26.03 -5.09
C HIS A 82 10.95 -26.89 -4.47
N ARG A 83 11.28 -27.76 -3.51
CA ARG A 83 10.29 -28.62 -2.80
C ARG A 83 10.64 -28.79 -1.31
N CYS A 84 9.64 -29.09 -0.49
CA CYS A 84 9.82 -29.44 0.91
C CYS A 84 10.15 -30.93 1.09
N ARG A 85 11.19 -31.25 1.88
CA ARG A 85 11.59 -32.59 2.35
C ARG A 85 11.00 -32.85 3.73
N ILE A 86 10.73 -34.12 4.07
CA ILE A 86 10.14 -34.52 5.37
C ILE A 86 11.15 -35.38 6.13
N PHE A 87 11.41 -35.05 7.40
CA PHE A 87 12.20 -35.85 8.33
C PHE A 87 11.35 -36.37 9.48
N GLU A 88 11.50 -37.64 9.87
CA GLU A 88 10.84 -38.26 11.03
C GLU A 88 11.89 -38.85 12.00
N GLY A 89 11.80 -38.51 13.30
CA GLY A 89 12.72 -39.04 14.32
C GLY A 89 12.17 -38.97 15.76
N ASN A 90 12.76 -39.76 16.67
CA ASN A 90 12.38 -39.86 18.09
C ASN A 90 13.38 -39.10 18.99
N ILE A 91 12.89 -38.41 20.03
CA ILE A 91 13.72 -37.68 21.02
C ILE A 91 13.89 -38.54 22.28
N THR A 92 15.13 -38.74 22.77
CA THR A 92 15.43 -39.79 23.76
C THR A 92 15.82 -39.38 25.18
N THR A 93 16.04 -38.10 25.56
CA THR A 93 16.27 -37.75 26.99
C THR A 93 15.99 -36.27 27.36
N MET A 94 15.40 -36.03 28.54
CA MET A 94 15.36 -34.73 29.24
C MET A 94 16.20 -34.76 30.52
N GLY A 95 17.07 -33.77 30.73
CA GLY A 95 17.97 -33.65 31.91
C GLY A 95 17.84 -32.31 32.65
N SER A 96 18.12 -32.34 33.96
CA SER A 96 17.68 -31.48 35.08
C SER A 96 18.28 -30.07 35.25
N VAL A 97 17.54 -29.22 36.01
CA VAL A 97 17.80 -27.80 36.36
C VAL A 97 18.63 -27.64 37.64
N VAL A 98 19.63 -26.75 37.62
CA VAL A 98 20.26 -26.16 38.83
C VAL A 98 19.92 -24.67 38.86
N THR A 99 19.48 -24.16 40.02
CA THR A 99 19.03 -22.77 40.20
C THR A 99 20.11 -21.90 40.84
N SER A 100 20.38 -20.73 40.23
CA SER A 100 20.91 -19.55 40.94
C SER A 100 20.40 -18.26 40.29
N SER A 101 20.19 -17.25 41.14
CA SER A 101 19.45 -16.01 40.94
C SER A 101 19.94 -15.11 39.79
N LEU A 102 18.96 -14.48 39.11
CA LEU A 102 19.01 -13.56 37.95
C LEU A 102 18.81 -14.26 36.60
N SER A 103 17.54 -14.27 36.19
CA SER A 103 16.93 -15.13 35.17
C SER A 103 17.05 -14.62 33.73
N VAL A 104 17.88 -15.30 32.93
CA VAL A 104 17.58 -15.63 31.52
C VAL A 104 17.75 -17.14 31.41
N ARG A 105 16.69 -17.88 31.07
CA ARG A 105 16.74 -19.34 30.86
C ARG A 105 17.16 -19.62 29.41
N SER A 106 18.20 -20.41 29.19
CA SER A 106 18.36 -21.18 27.96
C SER A 106 18.35 -22.67 28.30
N ILE A 107 17.51 -23.43 27.61
CA ILE A 107 17.53 -24.90 27.59
C ILE A 107 18.12 -25.26 26.23
N VAL A 108 19.21 -26.03 26.20
CA VAL A 108 19.73 -26.64 24.97
C VAL A 108 19.56 -28.14 25.09
N GLY A 109 18.65 -28.71 24.30
CA GLY A 109 18.59 -30.14 24.04
C GLY A 109 19.20 -30.44 22.67
N THR A 110 19.98 -31.51 22.55
CA THR A 110 20.50 -32.03 21.28
C THR A 110 19.55 -33.08 20.70
N ILE A 111 19.26 -32.99 19.39
CA ILE A 111 18.55 -34.03 18.63
C ILE A 111 19.58 -34.84 17.85
N GLU A 112 19.67 -36.15 18.12
CA GLU A 112 20.42 -37.09 17.29
C GLU A 112 19.46 -37.77 16.30
N LEU A 113 19.72 -37.63 15.00
CA LEU A 113 18.94 -38.29 13.95
C LEU A 113 19.64 -39.60 13.57
N GLN A 114 18.94 -40.74 13.67
CA GLN A 114 19.48 -42.02 13.20
C GLN A 114 19.33 -42.15 11.67
N PRO A 115 20.33 -42.69 10.94
CA PRO A 115 20.33 -42.70 9.47
C PRO A 115 19.22 -43.53 8.80
N ASP A 116 18.53 -44.41 9.52
CA ASP A 116 17.72 -45.48 8.91
C ASP A 116 16.25 -45.08 8.61
N ASN A 117 15.82 -43.85 8.92
CA ASN A 117 14.42 -43.41 8.78
C ASN A 117 14.14 -42.44 7.60
N PHE A 118 14.81 -42.60 6.47
CA PHE A 118 14.44 -41.88 5.24
C PHE A 118 13.28 -42.58 4.53
N VAL A 119 12.06 -42.03 4.59
CA VAL A 119 10.91 -42.57 3.85
C VAL A 119 10.42 -41.57 2.80
N ASN A 120 10.84 -41.76 1.54
CA ASN A 120 10.24 -41.09 0.39
C ASN A 120 8.91 -41.77 0.04
N ARG A 121 7.76 -41.12 0.29
CA ARG A 121 6.47 -41.57 -0.26
C ARG A 121 6.21 -40.90 -1.60
N GLY A 122 6.32 -41.66 -2.69
CA GLY A 122 5.93 -41.23 -4.04
C GLY A 122 4.40 -41.12 -4.19
N GLN A 123 3.93 -40.15 -4.99
CA GLN A 123 2.51 -40.00 -5.36
C GLN A 123 2.10 -41.01 -6.47
N PRO A 124 0.81 -41.37 -6.57
CA PRO A 124 0.30 -42.21 -7.65
C PRO A 124 0.28 -41.46 -9.00
N CYS A 125 0.84 -42.08 -10.05
CA CYS A 125 1.02 -41.48 -11.38
C CYS A 125 -0.31 -41.38 -12.16
N SER A 126 -0.81 -40.17 -12.41
CA SER A 126 -1.98 -39.88 -13.26
C SER A 126 -1.69 -39.96 -14.78
N TYR A 127 -0.46 -40.28 -15.18
CA TYR A 127 0.02 -40.19 -16.57
C TYR A 127 0.12 -41.52 -17.35
N CYS A 128 -0.27 -42.67 -16.77
CA CYS A 128 -0.21 -43.96 -17.50
C CYS A 128 -1.42 -44.18 -18.45
N GLN A 129 -2.45 -43.32 -18.46
CA GLN A 129 -3.51 -43.37 -19.46
C GLN A 129 -2.97 -42.83 -20.80
N GLU A 130 -3.00 -43.69 -21.84
CA GLU A 130 -2.59 -43.40 -23.23
C GLU A 130 -1.08 -43.44 -23.57
N SER A 131 -0.25 -44.12 -22.77
CA SER A 131 1.21 -44.18 -23.03
C SER A 131 1.73 -45.53 -23.54
N ARG A 132 2.83 -45.49 -24.30
CA ARG A 132 3.59 -46.66 -24.84
C ARG A 132 4.38 -47.44 -23.75
N TYR A 133 4.10 -47.19 -22.47
CA TYR A 133 4.89 -47.69 -21.33
C TYR A 133 4.16 -48.75 -20.48
N LEU A 134 3.03 -49.28 -20.99
CA LEU A 134 2.31 -50.41 -20.41
C LEU A 134 2.88 -51.72 -20.96
N THR A 135 3.20 -52.66 -20.07
CA THR A 135 3.73 -53.98 -20.45
C THR A 135 3.00 -55.09 -19.71
N CYS A 136 2.87 -56.26 -20.36
CA CYS A 136 2.26 -57.44 -19.77
C CYS A 136 3.28 -58.24 -18.96
N ILE A 137 3.07 -58.32 -17.65
CA ILE A 137 3.90 -59.12 -16.74
C ILE A 137 2.97 -60.07 -15.97
N ASN A 138 3.22 -61.37 -16.09
CA ASN A 138 2.43 -62.43 -15.43
C ASN A 138 0.91 -62.30 -15.67
N ALA A 139 0.51 -62.11 -16.93
CA ALA A 139 -0.89 -61.94 -17.35
C ALA A 139 -1.63 -60.75 -16.72
N THR A 140 -0.89 -59.74 -16.25
CA THR A 140 -1.45 -58.48 -15.73
C THR A 140 -0.75 -57.29 -16.35
N CYS A 141 -1.51 -56.27 -16.75
CA CYS A 141 -0.97 -55.03 -17.26
C CYS A 141 -0.35 -54.19 -16.14
N GLN A 142 0.93 -53.87 -16.28
CA GLN A 142 1.71 -53.10 -15.31
C GLN A 142 2.41 -51.93 -16.01
N CYS A 143 2.45 -50.77 -15.34
CA CYS A 143 3.23 -49.61 -15.80
C CYS A 143 4.70 -49.81 -15.35
N GLN A 144 5.66 -49.82 -16.28
CA GLN A 144 7.07 -50.06 -15.96
C GLN A 144 7.67 -48.89 -15.18
N SER A 145 8.48 -49.19 -14.15
CA SER A 145 9.21 -48.16 -13.41
C SER A 145 10.31 -47.56 -14.28
N HIS A 146 10.14 -46.30 -14.69
CA HIS A 146 11.20 -45.50 -15.30
C HIS A 146 11.41 -44.22 -14.51
N THR A 147 12.66 -43.78 -14.42
CA THR A 147 13.02 -42.42 -14.00
C THR A 147 12.67 -41.46 -15.14
N PHE A 148 11.73 -40.56 -14.90
CA PHE A 148 11.43 -39.47 -15.82
C PHE A 148 12.54 -38.41 -15.76
N PHE A 149 12.63 -37.57 -16.79
CA PHE A 149 13.64 -36.49 -16.87
C PHE A 149 13.56 -35.46 -15.71
N ASP A 150 12.51 -35.50 -14.89
CA ASP A 150 12.31 -34.67 -13.69
C ASP A 150 12.73 -35.35 -12.37
N GLY A 151 13.33 -36.55 -12.45
CA GLY A 151 13.85 -37.31 -11.30
C GLY A 151 12.80 -38.08 -10.50
N SER A 152 11.53 -38.13 -10.93
CA SER A 152 10.51 -38.95 -10.25
C SER A 152 10.66 -40.45 -10.56
N ILE A 153 10.58 -41.29 -9.52
CA ILE A 153 10.58 -42.76 -9.61
C ILE A 153 9.15 -43.24 -9.34
N CYS A 154 8.49 -43.86 -10.33
CA CYS A 154 7.16 -44.44 -10.16
C CYS A 154 7.30 -45.95 -9.85
N GLN A 155 6.68 -46.43 -8.76
CA GLN A 155 6.64 -47.86 -8.44
C GLN A 155 5.58 -48.59 -9.27
N SER A 156 5.87 -49.82 -9.71
CA SER A 156 4.96 -50.63 -10.53
C SER A 156 3.65 -50.91 -9.77
N GLN A 157 2.51 -50.54 -10.36
CA GLN A 157 1.19 -50.78 -9.77
C GLN A 157 0.27 -51.50 -10.77
N LYS A 158 -0.54 -52.44 -10.26
CA LYS A 158 -1.49 -53.24 -11.04
C LYS A 158 -2.72 -52.40 -11.39
N LEU A 159 -3.04 -52.27 -12.68
CA LEU A 159 -4.22 -51.54 -13.16
C LEU A 159 -5.44 -52.48 -13.25
N LEU A 160 -6.55 -52.09 -12.64
CA LEU A 160 -7.84 -52.80 -12.72
C LEU A 160 -8.59 -52.32 -13.96
N GLY A 161 -8.96 -53.25 -14.86
CA GLY A 161 -9.72 -52.96 -16.09
C GLY A 161 -8.94 -52.99 -17.42
N ALA A 162 -7.67 -53.41 -17.40
CA ALA A 162 -6.86 -53.65 -18.60
C ALA A 162 -6.47 -55.14 -18.71
N GLU A 163 -6.59 -55.71 -19.90
CA GLU A 163 -6.26 -57.12 -20.17
C GLU A 163 -5.10 -57.24 -21.17
N CYS A 164 -4.30 -58.30 -20.99
CA CYS A 164 -3.20 -58.66 -21.88
C CYS A 164 -3.75 -59.37 -23.12
N ILE A 165 -3.47 -58.83 -24.30
CA ILE A 165 -3.84 -59.50 -25.56
C ILE A 165 -2.80 -60.56 -25.92
N ASP A 166 -1.52 -60.26 -25.68
CA ASP A 166 -0.39 -61.19 -25.83
C ASP A 166 0.72 -60.91 -24.79
N SER A 167 1.90 -61.53 -24.92
CA SER A 167 3.01 -61.38 -23.98
C SER A 167 3.62 -59.97 -23.95
N THR A 168 3.19 -59.05 -24.80
CA THR A 168 3.82 -57.73 -25.00
C THR A 168 2.83 -56.55 -25.04
N GLU A 169 1.54 -56.77 -25.29
CA GLU A 169 0.58 -55.68 -25.52
C GLU A 169 -0.66 -55.69 -24.60
N CYS A 170 -1.02 -54.50 -24.08
CA CYS A 170 -2.12 -54.26 -23.14
C CYS A 170 -3.24 -53.44 -23.78
N ARG A 171 -4.51 -53.83 -23.58
CA ARG A 171 -5.68 -53.07 -24.05
C ARG A 171 -6.64 -52.74 -22.89
N TYR A 172 -7.08 -51.49 -22.87
CA TYR A 172 -8.13 -51.01 -21.96
C TYR A 172 -9.49 -51.29 -22.59
N ASP A 173 -10.36 -52.01 -21.88
CA ASP A 173 -11.74 -52.22 -22.32
C ASP A 173 -12.65 -51.15 -21.70
N LEU A 174 -13.13 -50.22 -22.54
CA LEU A 174 -13.91 -49.05 -22.11
C LEU A 174 -15.37 -49.38 -21.71
N ASN A 175 -15.74 -50.67 -21.57
CA ASN A 175 -17.13 -51.09 -21.35
C ASN A 175 -17.46 -51.66 -19.96
N TYR A 176 -16.57 -51.57 -18.96
CA TYR A 176 -16.94 -51.96 -17.59
C TYR A 176 -17.63 -50.83 -16.82
N THR A 177 -18.96 -50.82 -16.91
CA THR A 177 -19.84 -50.20 -15.91
C THR A 177 -19.90 -51.11 -14.69
N CYS A 178 -19.59 -50.57 -13.51
CA CYS A 178 -19.75 -51.28 -12.24
C CYS A 178 -21.22 -51.60 -11.99
N LEU A 179 -21.60 -52.88 -11.99
CA LEU A 179 -22.90 -53.33 -11.46
C LEU A 179 -22.75 -53.74 -9.99
N PRO A 180 -23.66 -53.29 -9.10
CA PRO A 180 -23.61 -53.64 -7.68
C PRO A 180 -24.14 -55.05 -7.43
N ARG A 181 -23.53 -55.75 -6.46
CA ARG A 181 -24.02 -57.00 -5.87
C ARG A 181 -25.47 -56.84 -5.41
N GLN A 182 -26.37 -57.69 -5.92
CA GLN A 182 -27.68 -57.92 -5.31
C GLN A 182 -27.53 -58.70 -3.99
N GLN A 183 -28.24 -58.27 -2.94
CA GLN A 183 -29.40 -59.03 -2.43
C GLN A 183 -30.30 -58.20 -1.48
N CYS A 184 -31.57 -58.15 -1.89
CA CYS A 184 -32.82 -58.13 -1.12
C CYS A 184 -33.13 -57.02 -0.09
N GLY A 185 -34.19 -56.24 -0.37
CA GLY A 185 -35.11 -55.74 0.67
C GLY A 185 -35.80 -54.39 0.46
N ARG A 186 -36.94 -54.40 -0.23
CA ARG A 186 -38.10 -53.48 -0.19
C ARG A 186 -37.95 -51.97 -0.48
N GLU A 187 -38.76 -51.58 -1.46
CA GLU A 187 -39.24 -50.24 -1.83
C GLU A 187 -39.36 -49.26 -0.65
N TYR A 188 -38.81 -48.03 -0.80
CA TYR A 188 -39.15 -46.75 -0.12
C TYR A 188 -37.97 -45.72 -0.10
N TYR A 189 -36.92 -45.86 -0.93
CA TYR A 189 -35.72 -44.99 -0.86
C TYR A 189 -35.47 -44.01 -2.02
N TYR A 190 -36.24 -44.05 -3.11
CA TYR A 190 -35.95 -43.26 -4.31
C TYR A 190 -36.42 -41.80 -4.29
N LEU A 191 -37.36 -41.42 -3.42
CA LEU A 191 -37.70 -40.00 -3.23
C LEU A 191 -36.65 -39.26 -2.38
N LEU A 192 -36.03 -39.93 -1.40
CA LEU A 192 -35.12 -39.27 -0.45
C LEU A 192 -33.77 -38.87 -1.09
N LEU A 193 -33.24 -39.71 -1.98
CA LEU A 193 -31.93 -39.48 -2.61
C LEU A 193 -31.94 -38.31 -3.63
N PHE A 194 -33.04 -38.14 -4.37
CA PHE A 194 -33.19 -37.03 -5.32
C PHE A 194 -33.28 -35.68 -4.61
N PHE A 195 -33.98 -35.61 -3.46
CA PHE A 195 -33.98 -34.42 -2.61
C PHE A 195 -32.61 -34.17 -1.97
N THR A 196 -31.86 -35.19 -1.55
CA THR A 196 -30.52 -34.98 -0.96
C THR A 196 -29.48 -34.47 -1.96
N HIS A 197 -29.52 -34.89 -3.23
CA HIS A 197 -28.62 -34.38 -4.27
C HIS A 197 -28.99 -32.96 -4.73
N LEU A 198 -30.29 -32.65 -4.80
CA LEU A 198 -30.78 -31.31 -5.09
C LEU A 198 -30.45 -30.34 -3.93
N ILE A 199 -30.60 -30.79 -2.67
CA ILE A 199 -30.24 -30.01 -1.49
C ILE A 199 -28.73 -29.84 -1.38
N SER A 200 -27.93 -30.86 -1.68
CA SER A 200 -26.46 -30.78 -1.72
C SER A 200 -25.97 -29.76 -2.76
N THR A 201 -26.51 -29.80 -3.97
CA THR A 201 -26.12 -28.88 -5.05
C THR A 201 -26.58 -27.46 -4.79
N ILE A 202 -27.79 -27.26 -4.25
CA ILE A 202 -28.29 -25.96 -3.79
C ILE A 202 -27.47 -25.43 -2.60
N LEU A 203 -27.13 -26.27 -1.61
CA LEU A 203 -26.29 -25.88 -0.47
C LEU A 203 -24.87 -25.51 -0.90
N SER A 204 -24.26 -26.21 -1.88
CA SER A 204 -22.96 -25.81 -2.43
C SER A 204 -23.01 -24.52 -3.23
N PHE A 205 -24.10 -24.27 -3.99
CA PHE A 205 -24.30 -23.01 -4.71
C PHE A 205 -24.56 -21.83 -3.75
N ILE A 206 -25.31 -22.07 -2.67
CA ILE A 206 -25.51 -21.11 -1.58
C ILE A 206 -24.19 -20.88 -0.84
N PHE A 207 -23.40 -21.92 -0.55
CA PHE A 207 -22.09 -21.79 0.09
C PHE A 207 -21.13 -20.96 -0.77
N LEU A 208 -21.03 -21.23 -2.08
CA LEU A 208 -20.22 -20.45 -3.03
C LEU A 208 -20.66 -18.98 -3.11
N GLN A 209 -21.97 -18.71 -3.19
CA GLN A 209 -22.49 -17.33 -3.17
C GLN A 209 -22.27 -16.65 -1.82
N THR A 210 -22.32 -17.39 -0.70
CA THR A 210 -22.03 -16.83 0.62
C THR A 210 -20.54 -16.65 0.86
N THR A 211 -19.64 -17.48 0.32
CA THR A 211 -18.19 -17.27 0.44
C THR A 211 -17.72 -16.15 -0.46
N ASP A 212 -18.30 -15.96 -1.64
CA ASP A 212 -18.01 -14.80 -2.49
C ASP A 212 -18.62 -13.52 -1.93
N MET A 213 -19.83 -13.57 -1.36
CA MET A 213 -20.38 -12.44 -0.61
C MET A 213 -19.59 -12.18 0.67
N ILE A 214 -19.17 -13.19 1.43
CA ILE A 214 -18.39 -13.02 2.66
C ILE A 214 -16.98 -12.57 2.30
N ASN A 215 -16.36 -13.02 1.21
CA ASN A 215 -15.07 -12.50 0.75
C ASN A 215 -15.21 -11.09 0.18
N SER A 216 -16.32 -10.74 -0.48
CA SER A 216 -16.65 -9.37 -0.90
C SER A 216 -16.93 -8.45 0.30
N ILE A 217 -17.64 -8.96 1.30
CA ILE A 217 -17.96 -8.26 2.55
C ILE A 217 -16.71 -8.17 3.44
N LEU A 218 -15.84 -9.17 3.47
CA LEU A 218 -14.56 -9.15 4.19
C LEU A 218 -13.56 -8.26 3.46
N THR A 219 -13.41 -8.35 2.13
CA THR A 219 -12.55 -7.42 1.38
C THR A 219 -13.06 -5.99 1.46
N SER A 220 -14.38 -5.76 1.44
CA SER A 220 -14.95 -4.44 1.70
C SER A 220 -14.85 -4.03 3.17
N LEU A 221 -15.01 -4.92 4.16
CA LEU A 221 -14.79 -4.64 5.58
C LEU A 221 -13.31 -4.41 5.91
N PHE A 222 -12.38 -5.07 5.21
CA PHE A 222 -10.94 -4.79 5.27
C PHE A 222 -10.62 -3.46 4.57
N TYR A 223 -11.30 -3.14 3.45
CA TYR A 223 -11.23 -1.81 2.83
C TYR A 223 -11.80 -0.71 3.75
N PHE A 224 -12.92 -0.98 4.42
CA PHE A 224 -13.59 -0.06 5.36
C PHE A 224 -12.83 0.06 6.69
N ALA A 225 -12.17 -1.01 7.16
CA ALA A 225 -11.27 -0.98 8.31
C ALA A 225 -9.95 -0.26 8.00
N ALA A 226 -9.50 -0.25 6.74
CA ALA A 226 -8.38 0.57 6.25
C ALA A 226 -8.75 2.03 5.95
N LEU A 227 -10.02 2.41 6.10
CA LEU A 227 -10.56 3.76 5.88
C LEU A 227 -10.68 4.57 7.18
N SER A 228 -9.91 4.25 8.22
CA SER A 228 -9.78 5.15 9.36
C SER A 228 -8.96 6.37 8.93
N ILE A 229 -9.61 7.53 8.85
CA ILE A 229 -8.96 8.83 8.65
C ILE A 229 -7.90 8.97 9.74
N GLN A 230 -6.64 8.94 9.34
CA GLN A 230 -5.52 8.91 10.27
C GLN A 230 -5.40 10.25 11.00
N ASN A 231 -5.04 10.19 12.28
CA ASN A 231 -4.62 11.39 13.00
C ASN A 231 -3.31 11.90 12.41
N GLY A 232 -3.29 13.17 12.04
CA GLY A 232 -2.09 13.87 11.65
C GLY A 232 -1.26 14.25 12.88
N ASN A 233 0.05 14.04 12.79
CA ASN A 233 1.02 14.51 13.76
C ASN A 233 1.62 15.83 13.26
N THR A 234 1.54 16.89 14.07
CA THR A 234 2.16 18.17 13.71
C THR A 234 3.68 18.06 13.81
N VAL A 235 4.37 18.28 12.70
CA VAL A 235 5.84 18.21 12.58
C VAL A 235 6.47 19.57 12.27
N GLY A 236 5.66 20.61 12.11
CA GLY A 236 6.10 22.00 11.97
C GLY A 236 4.95 22.97 12.23
N GLY A 237 5.23 24.11 12.88
CA GLY A 237 4.20 25.05 13.33
C GLY A 237 3.49 24.60 14.61
N TYR A 238 2.51 25.38 15.05
CA TYR A 238 1.75 25.07 16.27
C TYR A 238 0.62 24.06 15.99
N ALA A 239 0.46 23.09 16.87
CA ALA A 239 -0.58 22.05 16.73
C ALA A 239 -2.01 22.62 16.71
N ASN A 240 -2.27 23.73 17.39
CA ASN A 240 -3.56 24.43 17.36
C ASN A 240 -3.81 25.22 16.07
N GLY A 241 -2.82 25.26 15.18
CA GLY A 241 -2.86 25.92 13.88
C GLY A 241 -2.79 27.45 13.91
N THR A 242 -2.35 28.02 15.03
CA THR A 242 -2.12 29.48 15.13
C THR A 242 -0.92 29.92 14.30
N ALA A 243 -1.05 31.07 13.62
CA ALA A 243 0.05 31.65 12.87
C ALA A 243 1.10 32.27 13.80
N GLY A 244 2.36 32.28 13.37
CA GLY A 244 3.42 33.02 14.05
C GLY A 244 4.68 33.15 13.20
N ASN A 245 5.64 33.94 13.66
CA ASN A 245 6.90 34.21 12.97
C ASN A 245 8.15 33.72 13.74
N ALA A 246 7.96 33.11 14.91
CA ALA A 246 9.03 32.42 15.64
C ALA A 246 9.57 31.24 14.81
N LEU A 247 10.74 30.73 15.17
CA LEU A 247 11.37 29.61 14.45
C LEU A 247 10.62 28.28 14.59
N ASN A 248 9.66 28.20 15.52
CA ASN A 248 8.75 27.08 15.70
C ASN A 248 7.32 27.33 15.22
N ALA A 249 7.09 28.47 14.58
CA ALA A 249 5.79 28.87 14.07
C ALA A 249 5.88 29.09 12.56
N LEU A 250 4.76 28.81 11.88
CA LEU A 250 4.60 29.07 10.45
C LEU A 250 3.45 30.05 10.26
N ASN A 251 3.39 30.64 9.08
CA ASN A 251 2.29 31.49 8.65
C ASN A 251 1.98 31.21 7.19
N PHE A 252 0.87 30.52 6.97
CA PHE A 252 0.37 30.10 5.67
C PHE A 252 1.38 29.31 4.81
N PRO A 253 1.98 28.22 5.34
CA PRO A 253 3.05 27.50 4.65
C PRO A 253 2.61 26.97 3.28
N GLY A 254 3.49 27.12 2.29
CA GLY A 254 3.23 26.78 0.89
C GLY A 254 3.77 25.40 0.51
N GLY A 255 4.89 25.40 -0.20
CA GLY A 255 5.63 24.23 -0.64
C GLY A 255 6.39 23.53 0.47
N LEU A 256 6.69 22.25 0.20
CA LEU A 256 7.31 21.33 1.13
C LEU A 256 8.27 20.42 0.35
N SER A 257 9.47 20.23 0.87
CA SER A 257 10.42 19.25 0.34
C SER A 257 11.08 18.49 1.49
N LEU A 258 11.45 17.24 1.24
CA LEU A 258 12.18 16.40 2.17
C LEU A 258 13.55 16.10 1.57
N ASP A 259 14.61 16.18 2.36
CA ASP A 259 15.91 15.67 1.94
C ASP A 259 16.07 14.18 2.26
N TYR A 260 17.21 13.61 1.86
CA TYR A 260 17.51 12.19 2.05
C TYR A 260 17.67 11.77 3.52
N ASN A 261 17.84 12.72 4.45
CA ASN A 261 17.88 12.47 5.89
C ASN A 261 16.49 12.63 6.55
N GLY A 262 15.45 12.94 5.76
CA GLY A 262 14.11 13.21 6.26
C GLY A 262 13.95 14.59 6.90
N LEU A 263 14.87 15.52 6.68
CA LEU A 263 14.68 16.91 7.11
C LEU A 263 13.61 17.58 6.25
N ILE A 264 12.83 18.43 6.89
CA ILE A 264 11.65 19.05 6.31
C ILE A 264 11.98 20.50 5.95
N TYR A 265 11.80 20.87 4.69
CA TYR A 265 11.99 22.23 4.19
C TYR A 265 10.63 22.79 3.80
N VAL A 266 10.26 23.93 4.37
CA VAL A 266 8.93 24.53 4.23
C VAL A 266 9.08 25.98 3.80
N SER A 267 8.38 26.37 2.74
CA SER A 267 8.24 27.79 2.42
C SER A 267 7.20 28.40 3.33
N ASP A 268 7.66 29.28 4.20
CA ASP A 268 6.86 29.96 5.19
C ASP A 268 6.33 31.26 4.57
N PHE A 269 5.31 31.09 3.71
CA PHE A 269 4.87 32.06 2.70
C PHE A 269 4.72 33.47 3.27
N ASN A 270 3.85 33.68 4.26
CA ASN A 270 3.60 35.03 4.79
C ASN A 270 4.76 35.56 5.64
N ASN A 271 5.69 34.70 6.07
CA ASN A 271 6.89 35.10 6.79
C ASN A 271 8.10 35.30 5.86
N ASN A 272 7.95 35.24 4.52
CA ASN A 272 9.00 35.61 3.56
C ASN A 272 10.34 34.87 3.75
N ARG A 273 10.27 33.59 4.09
CA ARG A 273 11.44 32.76 4.38
C ARG A 273 11.17 31.30 4.04
N VAL A 274 12.24 30.52 3.98
CA VAL A 274 12.15 29.06 3.96
C VAL A 274 12.82 28.54 5.23
N ILE A 275 12.08 27.71 5.98
CA ILE A 275 12.55 27.08 7.22
C ILE A 275 12.89 25.63 6.94
N LYS A 276 14.01 25.19 7.54
CA LYS A 276 14.38 23.78 7.71
C LYS A 276 14.02 23.32 9.12
N LEU A 277 13.37 22.17 9.23
CA LEU A 277 12.94 21.52 10.48
C LEU A 277 13.48 20.09 10.53
N GLN A 278 13.88 19.67 11.72
CA GLN A 278 14.18 18.27 12.02
C GLN A 278 12.96 17.64 12.66
N GLU A 279 12.63 16.41 12.27
CA GLU A 279 11.55 15.68 12.91
C GLU A 279 11.80 15.54 14.43
N GLY A 280 10.79 15.87 15.24
CA GLY A 280 10.90 15.92 16.70
C GLY A 280 11.44 17.26 17.24
N SER A 281 12.04 18.11 16.41
CA SER A 281 12.36 19.49 16.75
C SER A 281 11.26 20.41 16.22
N LEU A 282 10.49 21.01 17.13
CA LEU A 282 9.55 22.06 16.74
C LEU A 282 10.26 23.35 16.35
N VAL A 283 11.54 23.54 16.69
CA VAL A 283 12.32 24.73 16.35
C VAL A 283 13.11 24.48 15.06
N GLY A 284 12.92 25.34 14.07
CA GLY A 284 13.61 25.30 12.80
C GLY A 284 14.74 26.32 12.66
N SER A 285 15.37 26.32 11.49
CA SER A 285 16.39 27.29 11.07
C SER A 285 16.01 27.90 9.73
N ILE A 286 16.21 29.21 9.59
CA ILE A 286 16.05 29.89 8.30
C ILE A 286 17.20 29.48 7.38
N ILE A 287 16.88 28.94 6.20
CA ILE A 287 17.87 28.53 5.21
C ILE A 287 17.83 29.36 3.92
N ALA A 288 16.77 30.14 3.70
CA ALA A 288 16.63 31.09 2.60
C ALA A 288 15.66 32.21 3.00
N GLY A 289 15.91 33.43 2.53
CA GLY A 289 15.21 34.63 2.99
C GLY A 289 15.70 35.11 4.36
N THR A 290 15.16 36.25 4.82
CA THR A 290 15.51 36.86 6.12
C THR A 290 14.34 36.93 7.09
N GLY A 291 13.15 36.50 6.69
CA GLY A 291 11.92 36.74 7.45
C GLY A 291 11.26 38.09 7.14
N VAL A 292 11.90 38.91 6.31
CA VAL A 292 11.44 40.25 5.91
C VAL A 292 11.26 40.27 4.40
N SER A 293 10.09 40.74 3.95
CA SER A 293 9.79 40.89 2.53
C SER A 293 10.76 41.86 1.86
N GLY A 294 11.27 41.50 0.69
CA GLY A 294 12.12 42.35 -0.12
C GLY A 294 12.62 41.65 -1.39
N SER A 295 13.36 42.38 -2.22
CA SER A 295 13.83 41.90 -3.54
C SER A 295 15.35 41.77 -3.64
N SER A 296 16.09 42.07 -2.56
CA SER A 296 17.55 41.84 -2.53
C SER A 296 17.89 40.35 -2.66
N ALA A 297 19.18 40.05 -2.87
CA ALA A 297 19.62 38.66 -3.06
C ALA A 297 19.42 37.78 -1.81
N SER A 298 19.32 38.35 -0.61
CA SER A 298 19.05 37.61 0.63
C SER A 298 17.57 37.62 1.03
N GLN A 299 16.72 38.40 0.35
CA GLN A 299 15.31 38.54 0.68
C GLN A 299 14.41 37.79 -0.30
N LEU A 300 13.24 37.41 0.21
CA LEU A 300 12.16 36.77 -0.53
C LEU A 300 10.88 37.60 -0.33
N SER A 301 9.89 37.42 -1.19
CA SER A 301 8.55 37.99 -1.07
C SER A 301 7.50 36.93 -1.37
N SER A 302 6.90 36.44 -0.28
CA SER A 302 6.00 35.29 -0.18
C SER A 302 6.39 34.08 -1.04
N PRO A 303 7.44 33.33 -0.64
CA PRO A 303 7.90 32.17 -1.40
C PRO A 303 6.84 31.05 -1.42
N ALA A 304 6.44 30.56 -2.61
CA ALA A 304 5.42 29.53 -2.74
C ALA A 304 6.00 28.12 -2.89
N GLY A 305 6.45 27.72 -4.07
CA GLY A 305 7.07 26.42 -4.31
C GLY A 305 8.54 26.40 -3.88
N LEU A 306 9.02 25.22 -3.48
CA LEU A 306 10.44 24.97 -3.27
C LEU A 306 10.81 23.55 -3.70
N TYR A 307 12.08 23.37 -4.06
CA TYR A 307 12.69 22.07 -4.35
C TYR A 307 14.07 22.02 -3.71
N VAL A 308 14.42 20.89 -3.10
CA VAL A 308 15.74 20.62 -2.52
C VAL A 308 16.38 19.48 -3.29
N ASP A 309 17.57 19.73 -3.85
CA ASP A 309 18.30 18.70 -4.59
C ASP A 309 19.16 17.80 -3.68
N ALA A 310 19.78 16.78 -4.26
CA ALA A 310 20.66 15.86 -3.52
C ALA A 310 21.93 16.53 -2.94
N SER A 311 22.33 17.68 -3.48
CA SER A 311 23.44 18.50 -2.97
C SER A 311 22.98 19.51 -1.91
N LEU A 312 21.72 19.43 -1.48
CA LEU A 312 21.07 20.35 -0.54
C LEU A 312 21.03 21.80 -1.04
N ASN A 313 21.06 22.02 -2.35
CA ASN A 313 20.72 23.30 -2.93
C ASN A 313 19.20 23.50 -2.90
N ILE A 314 18.78 24.74 -2.66
CA ILE A 314 17.39 25.09 -2.38
C ILE A 314 16.91 26.05 -3.46
N TYR A 315 15.99 25.56 -4.27
CA TYR A 315 15.35 26.29 -5.35
C TYR A 315 14.03 26.82 -4.81
N VAL A 316 13.84 28.13 -4.82
CA VAL A 316 12.66 28.79 -4.23
C VAL A 316 11.98 29.63 -5.28
N VAL A 317 10.67 29.43 -5.43
CA VAL A 317 9.81 30.31 -6.23
C VAL A 317 9.45 31.52 -5.38
N ASP A 318 10.07 32.65 -5.71
CA ASP A 318 9.91 33.92 -5.04
C ASP A 318 8.73 34.68 -5.69
N THR A 319 7.52 34.24 -5.35
CA THR A 319 6.28 34.47 -6.12
C THR A 319 6.00 35.95 -6.38
N PHE A 320 6.12 36.83 -5.39
CA PHE A 320 5.84 38.27 -5.56
C PHE A 320 7.03 39.07 -6.09
N ASN A 321 8.20 38.46 -6.22
CA ASN A 321 9.32 39.02 -6.96
C ASN A 321 9.44 38.41 -8.38
N PHE A 322 8.49 37.58 -8.82
CA PHE A 322 8.40 37.04 -10.19
C PHE A 322 9.68 36.35 -10.67
N ARG A 323 10.35 35.62 -9.78
CA ARG A 323 11.64 34.98 -10.03
C ARG A 323 11.78 33.66 -9.30
N VAL A 324 12.72 32.84 -9.76
CA VAL A 324 13.21 31.67 -9.05
C VAL A 324 14.63 31.93 -8.59
N MET A 325 14.90 31.60 -7.34
CA MET A 325 16.16 31.87 -6.68
C MET A 325 16.77 30.56 -6.16
N LEU A 326 18.08 30.40 -6.33
CA LEU A 326 18.88 29.25 -5.90
C LEU A 326 19.75 29.64 -4.70
N TRP A 327 19.60 28.94 -3.58
CA TRP A 327 20.53 29.01 -2.45
C TRP A 327 21.38 27.75 -2.40
N HIS A 328 22.69 27.93 -2.43
CA HIS A 328 23.61 26.87 -2.06
C HIS A 328 23.61 26.68 -0.54
N MET A 329 23.98 25.48 -0.10
CA MET A 329 24.11 25.17 1.32
C MET A 329 24.99 26.21 2.03
N ASN A 330 24.51 26.73 3.16
CA ASN A 330 25.17 27.76 3.98
C ASN A 330 25.38 29.13 3.30
N SER A 331 24.76 29.39 2.14
CA SER A 331 24.80 30.71 1.52
C SER A 331 23.88 31.70 2.22
N SER A 332 24.35 32.93 2.46
CA SER A 332 23.54 34.03 3.00
C SER A 332 22.67 34.73 1.95
N SER A 333 22.90 34.46 0.66
CA SER A 333 22.15 35.05 -0.46
C SER A 333 21.94 34.06 -1.59
N GLY A 334 20.85 34.25 -2.34
CA GLY A 334 20.48 33.43 -3.47
C GLY A 334 20.91 34.03 -4.80
N ILE A 335 20.89 33.20 -5.83
CA ILE A 335 21.19 33.54 -7.22
C ILE A 335 19.89 33.43 -8.01
N ARG A 336 19.55 34.46 -8.80
CA ARG A 336 18.39 34.39 -9.68
C ARG A 336 18.68 33.47 -10.86
N ILE A 337 17.88 32.42 -11.01
CA ILE A 337 18.08 31.36 -12.01
C ILE A 337 16.94 31.24 -13.03
N ALA A 338 15.77 31.83 -12.75
CA ALA A 338 14.69 32.00 -13.73
C ALA A 338 13.82 33.23 -13.40
N GLY A 339 13.11 33.73 -14.41
CA GLY A 339 12.33 34.97 -14.32
C GLY A 339 13.21 36.22 -14.29
N SER A 340 12.71 37.31 -14.86
CA SER A 340 13.44 38.59 -14.94
C SER A 340 13.40 39.39 -13.64
N GLY A 341 12.54 39.02 -12.68
CA GLY A 341 12.23 39.86 -11.52
C GLY A 341 11.05 40.81 -11.74
N SER A 342 10.43 40.78 -12.92
CA SER A 342 9.26 41.59 -13.28
C SER A 342 8.13 40.71 -13.78
N TYR A 343 6.89 41.11 -13.49
CA TYR A 343 5.71 40.45 -14.04
C TYR A 343 5.67 40.60 -15.56
N GLY A 344 5.18 39.57 -16.26
CA GLY A 344 5.02 39.61 -17.71
C GLY A 344 4.62 38.26 -18.29
N THR A 345 4.39 38.23 -19.61
CA THR A 345 3.99 37.04 -20.38
C THR A 345 5.07 36.55 -21.35
N SER A 346 6.21 37.26 -21.44
CA SER A 346 7.32 36.88 -22.30
C SER A 346 7.95 35.55 -21.86
N SER A 347 8.82 34.98 -22.69
CA SER A 347 9.59 33.78 -22.33
C SER A 347 10.60 34.02 -21.21
N SER A 348 10.93 35.27 -20.85
CA SER A 348 11.87 35.61 -19.78
C SER A 348 11.20 36.05 -18.47
N THR A 349 9.87 36.20 -18.46
CA THR A 349 9.10 36.71 -17.31
C THR A 349 8.20 35.60 -16.75
N LEU A 350 7.86 35.74 -15.47
CA LEU A 350 6.93 34.87 -14.75
C LEU A 350 5.82 35.75 -14.15
N SER A 351 4.67 35.16 -13.85
CA SER A 351 3.54 35.83 -13.22
C SER A 351 2.94 34.92 -12.15
N TYR A 352 3.10 35.33 -10.88
CA TYR A 352 2.63 34.60 -9.70
C TYR A 352 2.94 33.10 -9.75
N ALA A 353 4.20 32.76 -10.07
CA ALA A 353 4.62 31.38 -10.18
C ALA A 353 4.40 30.60 -8.87
N GLY A 354 4.00 29.34 -9.02
CA GLY A 354 3.63 28.45 -7.92
C GLY A 354 4.70 27.39 -7.66
N GLY A 355 4.46 26.17 -8.13
CA GLY A 355 5.34 25.02 -7.97
C GLY A 355 6.56 25.02 -8.89
N ILE A 356 7.60 24.32 -8.45
CA ILE A 356 8.83 24.07 -9.18
C ILE A 356 9.28 22.62 -8.96
N VAL A 357 9.86 22.01 -9.98
CA VAL A 357 10.69 20.80 -9.85
C VAL A 357 11.94 20.95 -10.72
N VAL A 358 12.99 20.22 -10.37
CA VAL A 358 14.27 20.24 -11.07
C VAL A 358 14.61 18.82 -11.49
N ASP A 359 14.99 18.62 -12.75
CA ASP A 359 15.44 17.32 -13.23
C ASP A 359 16.92 17.07 -12.92
N SER A 360 17.40 15.84 -13.15
CA SER A 360 18.80 15.45 -12.90
C SER A 360 19.83 16.18 -13.77
N LEU A 361 19.39 16.91 -14.80
CA LEU A 361 20.25 17.74 -15.66
C LEU A 361 20.25 19.20 -15.19
N GLY A 362 19.52 19.53 -14.13
CA GLY A 362 19.38 20.89 -13.60
C GLY A 362 18.36 21.75 -14.35
N ASN A 363 17.52 21.16 -15.20
CA ASN A 363 16.45 21.92 -15.85
C ASN A 363 15.31 22.17 -14.86
N LEU A 364 14.82 23.40 -14.84
CA LEU A 364 13.73 23.84 -13.98
C LEU A 364 12.42 23.72 -14.74
N TYR A 365 11.39 23.16 -14.11
CA TYR A 365 10.03 23.16 -14.60
C TYR A 365 9.17 23.95 -13.63
N ILE A 366 8.57 25.05 -14.10
CA ILE A 366 7.94 26.06 -13.26
C ILE A 366 6.48 26.25 -13.67
N CYS A 367 5.56 26.13 -12.72
CA CYS A 367 4.16 26.53 -12.90
C CYS A 367 4.07 28.05 -12.90
N ASP A 368 3.92 28.63 -14.09
CA ASP A 368 3.70 30.06 -14.30
C ASP A 368 2.19 30.32 -14.25
N ALA A 369 1.65 30.28 -13.03
CA ALA A 369 0.23 30.05 -12.75
C ALA A 369 -0.68 31.10 -13.40
N TYR A 370 -0.37 32.39 -13.25
CA TYR A 370 -1.19 33.47 -13.81
C TYR A 370 -1.05 33.62 -15.33
N ASN A 371 -0.01 33.03 -15.92
CA ASN A 371 0.13 32.92 -17.36
C ASN A 371 -0.42 31.58 -17.89
N HIS A 372 -1.08 30.78 -17.07
CA HIS A 372 -1.78 29.55 -17.50
C HIS A 372 -0.88 28.57 -18.27
N ARG A 373 0.38 28.44 -17.83
CA ARG A 373 1.39 27.63 -18.52
C ARG A 373 2.41 27.02 -17.56
N VAL A 374 3.13 26.02 -18.05
CA VAL A 374 4.36 25.53 -17.41
C VAL A 374 5.51 25.77 -18.36
N MET A 375 6.61 26.25 -17.79
CA MET A 375 7.80 26.64 -18.53
C MET A 375 9.00 25.84 -18.06
N LYS A 376 9.84 25.40 -19.01
CA LYS A 376 11.13 24.76 -18.77
C LYS A 376 12.27 25.76 -18.93
N TRP A 377 13.13 25.89 -17.94
CA TRP A 377 14.37 26.66 -18.03
C TRP A 377 15.57 25.71 -18.02
N LEU A 378 16.45 25.86 -19.00
CA LEU A 378 17.74 25.17 -18.99
C LEU A 378 18.71 25.89 -18.02
N PRO A 379 19.72 25.20 -17.47
CA PRO A 379 20.77 25.84 -16.69
C PRO A 379 21.34 27.07 -17.42
N ASN A 380 21.45 28.19 -16.71
CA ASN A 380 21.95 29.48 -17.21
C ASN A 380 21.12 30.13 -18.35
N ALA A 381 19.93 29.62 -18.67
CA ALA A 381 19.07 30.23 -19.69
C ALA A 381 18.46 31.55 -19.22
N THR A 382 18.42 32.55 -20.09
CA THR A 382 17.76 33.85 -19.83
C THR A 382 16.25 33.81 -20.10
N SER A 383 15.76 32.77 -20.77
CA SER A 383 14.35 32.58 -21.12
C SER A 383 13.98 31.11 -21.10
N GLY A 384 12.70 30.84 -20.81
CA GLY A 384 12.13 29.52 -20.74
C GLY A 384 11.49 29.08 -22.04
N ILE A 385 11.21 27.79 -22.09
CA ILE A 385 10.56 27.07 -23.17
C ILE A 385 9.18 26.64 -22.68
N LEU A 386 8.13 26.94 -23.44
CA LEU A 386 6.78 26.46 -23.12
C LEU A 386 6.72 24.94 -23.26
N ILE A 387 6.31 24.24 -22.21
CA ILE A 387 6.22 22.77 -22.19
C ILE A 387 4.84 22.22 -21.83
N ALA A 388 3.96 23.04 -21.23
CA ALA A 388 2.55 22.70 -21.04
C ALA A 388 1.68 23.96 -20.95
N GLY A 389 0.40 23.84 -21.32
CA GLY A 389 -0.49 25.00 -21.45
C GLY A 389 -0.23 25.80 -22.73
N THR A 390 -1.12 26.75 -23.02
CA THR A 390 -1.03 27.61 -24.22
C THR A 390 -0.72 29.07 -23.90
N GLY A 391 -0.49 29.42 -22.64
CA GLY A 391 -0.37 30.81 -22.21
C GLY A 391 -1.72 31.55 -22.05
N VAL A 392 -2.84 30.83 -22.23
CA VAL A 392 -4.20 31.37 -22.18
C VAL A 392 -5.06 30.45 -21.34
N ALA A 393 -5.86 31.03 -20.44
CA ALA A 393 -6.80 30.29 -19.61
C ALA A 393 -7.81 29.51 -20.47
N GLY A 394 -8.01 28.23 -20.15
CA GLY A 394 -9.05 27.43 -20.78
C GLY A 394 -9.10 26.01 -20.22
N SER A 395 -10.10 25.25 -20.66
CA SER A 395 -10.38 23.88 -20.18
C SER A 395 -10.14 22.78 -21.21
N SER A 396 -9.77 23.16 -22.45
CA SER A 396 -9.35 22.20 -23.49
C SER A 396 -8.19 21.32 -23.02
N SER A 397 -7.95 20.19 -23.69
CA SER A 397 -6.93 19.21 -23.27
C SER A 397 -5.54 19.82 -23.06
N GLN A 398 -5.12 20.75 -23.93
CA GLN A 398 -3.82 21.42 -23.88
C GLN A 398 -3.85 22.79 -23.19
N GLN A 399 -5.03 23.25 -22.76
CA GLN A 399 -5.16 24.50 -22.02
C GLN A 399 -5.11 24.21 -20.53
N LEU A 400 -4.48 25.12 -19.78
CA LEU A 400 -4.46 25.10 -18.33
C LEU A 400 -5.22 26.31 -17.81
N ASN A 401 -5.68 26.25 -16.56
CA ASN A 401 -6.30 27.36 -15.88
C ASN A 401 -5.77 27.44 -14.44
N MET A 402 -4.83 28.37 -14.23
CA MET A 402 -4.09 28.53 -12.97
C MET A 402 -3.47 27.21 -12.48
N PRO A 403 -2.48 26.66 -13.21
CA PRO A 403 -1.73 25.52 -12.71
C PRO A 403 -0.93 25.92 -11.46
N TYR A 404 -1.16 25.24 -10.33
CA TYR A 404 -0.55 25.63 -9.06
C TYR A 404 0.78 24.93 -8.79
N THR A 405 0.80 23.60 -8.91
CA THR A 405 2.01 22.80 -8.70
C THR A 405 2.15 21.74 -9.77
N LEU A 406 3.34 21.15 -9.82
CA LEU A 406 3.67 20.07 -10.73
C LEU A 406 4.55 19.03 -10.05
N TYR A 407 4.55 17.83 -10.61
CA TYR A 407 5.47 16.74 -10.28
C TYR A 407 6.04 16.16 -11.57
N LEU A 408 7.35 15.98 -11.64
CA LEU A 408 8.05 15.34 -12.75
C LEU A 408 8.43 13.93 -12.31
N ASP A 409 8.08 12.92 -13.11
CA ASP A 409 8.45 11.54 -12.83
C ASP A 409 9.96 11.33 -12.92
N GLU A 410 10.49 10.27 -12.30
CA GLU A 410 11.94 10.03 -12.25
C GLU A 410 12.57 9.83 -13.63
N SER A 411 11.79 9.33 -14.60
CA SER A 411 12.25 9.14 -15.97
C SER A 411 12.25 10.44 -16.79
N ASN A 412 11.74 11.54 -16.24
CA ASN A 412 11.47 12.81 -16.92
C ASN A 412 10.59 12.66 -18.18
N SER A 413 9.81 11.59 -18.25
CA SER A 413 8.90 11.29 -19.38
C SER A 413 7.51 11.85 -19.16
N TYR A 414 7.10 12.06 -17.90
CA TYR A 414 5.76 12.46 -17.54
C TYR A 414 5.75 13.61 -16.55
N LEU A 415 4.98 14.64 -16.90
CA LEU A 415 4.73 15.78 -16.05
C LEU A 415 3.28 15.77 -15.58
N TYR A 416 3.08 15.76 -14.26
CA TYR A 416 1.78 15.82 -13.61
C TYR A 416 1.55 17.24 -13.13
N ILE A 417 0.45 17.87 -13.53
CA ILE A 417 0.15 19.27 -13.24
C ILE A 417 -1.18 19.35 -12.52
N ALA A 418 -1.19 20.03 -11.38
CA ALA A 418 -2.42 20.42 -10.69
C ALA A 418 -3.04 21.62 -11.41
N ASP A 419 -3.97 21.33 -12.33
CA ASP A 419 -4.69 22.31 -13.14
C ASP A 419 -5.87 22.86 -12.34
N GLY A 420 -5.54 23.78 -11.43
CA GLY A 420 -6.34 24.10 -10.25
C GLY A 420 -7.76 24.56 -10.56
N LEU A 421 -7.93 25.57 -11.41
CA LEU A 421 -9.27 26.09 -11.74
C LEU A 421 -10.03 25.24 -12.75
N ASN A 422 -9.40 24.21 -13.34
CA ASN A 422 -10.09 23.17 -14.08
C ASN A 422 -10.40 21.93 -13.22
N HIS A 423 -10.08 21.96 -11.92
CA HIS A 423 -10.43 20.92 -10.95
C HIS A 423 -9.94 19.52 -11.37
N ARG A 424 -8.72 19.45 -11.92
CA ARG A 424 -8.17 18.20 -12.47
C ARG A 424 -6.65 18.11 -12.31
N ILE A 425 -6.14 16.89 -12.41
CA ILE A 425 -4.70 16.63 -12.58
C ILE A 425 -4.46 16.18 -14.02
N GLN A 426 -3.59 16.91 -14.73
CA GLN A 426 -3.20 16.59 -16.11
C GLN A 426 -1.84 15.90 -16.12
N ARG A 427 -1.71 14.80 -16.86
CA ARG A 427 -0.43 14.16 -17.16
C ARG A 427 -0.05 14.46 -18.61
N TYR A 428 1.10 15.12 -18.78
CA TYR A 428 1.71 15.41 -20.08
C TYR A 428 2.81 14.38 -20.36
N ASP A 429 2.78 13.74 -21.53
CA ASP A 429 3.89 12.93 -22.04
C ASP A 429 4.92 13.84 -22.72
N LEU A 430 6.11 13.91 -22.13
CA LEU A 430 7.22 14.75 -22.60
C LEU A 430 8.02 14.12 -23.74
N ARG A 431 7.78 12.84 -24.08
CA ARG A 431 8.50 12.12 -25.15
C ARG A 431 7.87 12.31 -26.53
N TYR A 432 6.54 12.46 -26.59
CA TYR A 432 5.77 12.50 -27.84
C TYR A 432 4.80 13.68 -27.83
N SER A 433 5.08 14.72 -28.64
CA SER A 433 4.25 15.93 -28.91
C SER A 433 3.14 16.27 -27.89
N MET A 434 3.45 16.22 -26.58
CA MET A 434 2.57 16.60 -25.48
C MET A 434 1.19 15.93 -25.52
N ASN A 435 1.11 14.60 -25.64
CA ASN A 435 -0.17 13.92 -25.35
C ASN A 435 -0.57 14.21 -23.90
N VAL A 436 -1.79 14.73 -23.71
CA VAL A 436 -2.33 15.10 -22.40
C VAL A 436 -3.46 14.17 -22.02
N THR A 437 -3.36 13.60 -20.82
CA THR A 437 -4.42 12.77 -20.23
C THR A 437 -4.84 13.34 -18.88
N THR A 438 -6.15 13.51 -18.65
CA THR A 438 -6.68 13.75 -17.30
C THR A 438 -6.55 12.47 -16.50
N VAL A 439 -5.78 12.49 -15.41
CA VAL A 439 -5.51 11.30 -14.56
C VAL A 439 -6.24 11.32 -13.21
N ALA A 440 -6.80 12.47 -12.82
CA ALA A 440 -7.72 12.60 -11.70
C ALA A 440 -8.59 13.85 -11.84
N GLY A 441 -9.81 13.78 -11.29
CA GLY A 441 -10.79 14.87 -11.38
C GLY A 441 -11.30 15.12 -12.80
N GLY A 442 -11.57 16.38 -13.14
CA GLY A 442 -12.13 16.77 -14.45
C GLY A 442 -13.65 16.63 -14.58
N ASN A 443 -14.33 16.24 -13.50
CA ASN A 443 -15.79 16.09 -13.43
C ASN A 443 -16.48 17.27 -12.73
N GLY A 444 -15.92 18.48 -12.91
CA GLY A 444 -16.32 19.69 -12.22
C GLY A 444 -15.87 19.77 -10.75
N PRO A 445 -16.03 20.94 -10.12
CA PRO A 445 -15.78 21.11 -8.69
C PRO A 445 -16.78 20.32 -7.85
N GLY A 446 -16.30 19.58 -6.85
CA GLY A 446 -17.19 18.92 -5.90
C GLY A 446 -16.48 17.98 -4.96
N THR A 447 -17.24 17.41 -4.02
CA THR A 447 -16.75 16.58 -2.91
C THR A 447 -16.81 15.08 -3.20
N GLY A 448 -17.42 14.70 -4.32
CA GLY A 448 -17.51 13.31 -4.79
C GLY A 448 -16.12 12.67 -4.94
N SER A 449 -16.06 11.34 -4.90
CA SER A 449 -14.79 10.62 -5.01
C SER A 449 -14.14 10.77 -6.40
N HIS A 450 -14.91 11.03 -7.46
CA HIS A 450 -14.42 11.36 -8.81
C HIS A 450 -14.23 12.86 -9.06
N GLN A 451 -14.46 13.71 -8.06
CA GLN A 451 -14.36 15.17 -8.16
C GLN A 451 -13.20 15.69 -7.32
N LEU A 452 -12.64 16.81 -7.78
CA LEU A 452 -11.67 17.61 -7.04
C LEU A 452 -12.21 19.04 -6.98
N ASN A 453 -11.71 19.85 -6.05
CA ASN A 453 -12.05 21.24 -5.93
C ASN A 453 -10.78 22.07 -5.68
N THR A 454 -10.27 22.67 -6.76
CA THR A 454 -9.04 23.49 -6.76
C THR A 454 -7.87 22.71 -6.17
N PRO A 455 -7.46 21.60 -6.80
CA PRO A 455 -6.28 20.88 -6.36
C PRO A 455 -5.06 21.79 -6.48
N ILE A 456 -4.30 21.94 -5.40
CA ILE A 456 -3.07 22.74 -5.39
C ILE A 456 -1.85 21.84 -5.52
N GLY A 457 -1.71 20.85 -4.64
CA GLY A 457 -0.55 19.96 -4.55
C GLY A 457 -0.76 18.63 -5.28
N VAL A 458 0.28 18.14 -5.97
CA VAL A 458 0.32 16.80 -6.55
C VAL A 458 1.66 16.13 -6.27
N TYR A 459 1.65 14.85 -5.89
CA TYR A 459 2.85 14.02 -5.72
C TYR A 459 2.59 12.62 -6.29
N LEU A 460 3.57 12.07 -7.02
CA LEU A 460 3.49 10.72 -7.57
C LEU A 460 4.30 9.75 -6.69
N SER A 461 3.67 8.66 -6.26
CA SER A 461 4.35 7.54 -5.63
C SER A 461 5.21 6.80 -6.66
N LYS A 462 6.48 6.64 -6.35
CA LYS A 462 7.48 5.93 -7.14
C LYS A 462 7.27 4.42 -7.06
N LYS A 463 6.77 3.90 -5.92
CA LYS A 463 6.56 2.45 -5.75
C LYS A 463 5.28 1.96 -6.43
N THR A 464 4.22 2.76 -6.41
CA THR A 464 2.89 2.31 -6.84
C THR A 464 2.32 3.06 -8.04
N GLY A 465 2.93 4.18 -8.44
CA GLY A 465 2.38 5.08 -9.46
C GLY A 465 1.12 5.82 -9.04
N ALA A 466 0.70 5.71 -7.77
CA ALA A 466 -0.46 6.42 -7.27
C ALA A 466 -0.16 7.92 -7.14
N ILE A 467 -1.14 8.77 -7.47
CA ILE A 467 -1.05 10.22 -7.28
C ILE A 467 -1.76 10.62 -5.98
N TYR A 468 -1.06 11.43 -5.20
CA TYR A 468 -1.52 12.04 -3.96
C TYR A 468 -1.80 13.51 -4.24
N ILE A 469 -3.01 13.96 -3.93
CA ILE A 469 -3.52 15.25 -4.38
C ILE A 469 -4.02 16.03 -3.17
N ALA A 470 -3.49 17.22 -2.97
CA ALA A 470 -4.07 18.18 -2.03
C ALA A 470 -5.31 18.80 -2.67
N ASP A 471 -6.47 18.27 -2.34
CA ASP A 471 -7.79 18.69 -2.81
C ASP A 471 -8.27 19.88 -1.95
N SER A 472 -7.64 21.04 -2.18
CA SER A 472 -7.51 22.11 -1.20
C SER A 472 -8.84 22.69 -0.72
N ASN A 473 -9.78 22.97 -1.63
CA ASN A 473 -11.08 23.52 -1.24
C ASN A 473 -12.03 22.46 -0.66
N ASN A 474 -11.70 21.17 -0.79
CA ASN A 474 -12.40 20.10 -0.10
C ASN A 474 -11.71 19.67 1.21
N HIS A 475 -10.60 20.34 1.59
CA HIS A 475 -9.92 20.13 2.87
C HIS A 475 -9.47 18.69 3.12
N ARG A 476 -9.01 18.01 2.06
CA ARG A 476 -8.60 16.62 2.12
C ARG A 476 -7.41 16.32 1.23
N ILE A 477 -6.77 15.17 1.46
CA ILE A 477 -5.84 14.55 0.53
C ILE A 477 -6.50 13.35 -0.14
N GLN A 478 -6.50 13.33 -1.47
CA GLN A 478 -7.02 12.24 -2.29
C GLN A 478 -5.88 11.40 -2.85
N ARG A 479 -5.99 10.08 -2.77
CA ARG A 479 -5.12 9.11 -3.43
C ARG A 479 -5.85 8.50 -4.62
N TRP A 480 -5.24 8.57 -5.80
CA TRP A 480 -5.74 7.92 -7.02
C TRP A 480 -4.68 6.95 -7.53
N ILE A 481 -5.05 5.69 -7.73
CA ILE A 481 -4.16 4.69 -8.34
C ILE A 481 -4.23 4.80 -9.88
N PRO A 482 -3.21 4.33 -10.61
CA PRO A 482 -3.22 4.36 -12.07
C PRO A 482 -4.49 3.73 -12.67
N GLY A 483 -5.15 4.46 -13.57
CA GLY A 483 -6.38 4.01 -14.24
C GLY A 483 -7.67 4.13 -13.40
N ALA A 484 -7.59 4.58 -12.14
CA ALA A 484 -8.79 4.79 -11.33
C ALA A 484 -9.67 5.92 -11.86
N THR A 485 -10.99 5.74 -11.75
CA THR A 485 -12.00 6.77 -12.07
C THR A 485 -12.43 7.57 -10.84
N HIS A 486 -12.04 7.13 -9.65
CA HIS A 486 -12.38 7.73 -8.36
C HIS A 486 -11.17 7.68 -7.43
N GLY A 487 -11.04 8.70 -6.58
CA GLY A 487 -10.04 8.77 -5.52
C GLY A 487 -10.54 8.28 -4.17
N VAL A 488 -9.59 7.89 -3.33
CA VAL A 488 -9.81 7.53 -1.93
C VAL A 488 -9.25 8.64 -1.04
N THR A 489 -10.05 9.10 -0.07
CA THR A 489 -9.59 10.10 0.90
C THR A 489 -8.70 9.42 1.92
N ILE A 490 -7.47 9.91 2.08
CA ILE A 490 -6.46 9.31 2.97
C ILE A 490 -6.11 10.20 4.17
N ALA A 491 -6.43 11.49 4.11
CA ALA A 491 -6.22 12.46 5.18
C ALA A 491 -7.21 13.62 5.04
N GLY A 492 -7.65 14.18 6.17
CA GLY A 492 -8.74 15.17 6.20
C GLY A 492 -10.12 14.54 6.05
N ILE A 493 -11.15 15.34 6.34
CA ILE A 493 -12.56 14.96 6.15
C ILE A 493 -13.12 15.83 5.03
N SER A 494 -13.70 15.20 4.01
CA SER A 494 -14.22 15.90 2.83
C SER A 494 -15.20 17.01 3.22
N ALA A 495 -14.94 18.23 2.74
CA ALA A 495 -15.72 19.44 2.99
C ALA A 495 -15.82 19.89 4.45
N LEU A 496 -15.00 19.33 5.34
CA LEU A 496 -14.95 19.74 6.74
C LEU A 496 -13.57 20.32 7.06
N SER A 497 -13.52 21.64 7.22
CA SER A 497 -12.33 22.32 7.72
C SER A 497 -12.26 22.30 9.24
N GLY A 498 -11.04 22.34 9.75
CA GLY A 498 -10.76 22.53 11.17
C GLY A 498 -9.29 22.32 11.48
N ASN A 499 -8.91 22.54 12.73
CA ASN A 499 -7.53 22.45 13.21
C ASN A 499 -7.27 21.23 14.12
N ASN A 500 -8.25 20.34 14.29
CA ASN A 500 -8.04 19.05 14.95
C ASN A 500 -7.05 18.18 14.15
N ALA A 501 -6.46 17.16 14.80
CA ALA A 501 -5.47 16.29 14.16
C ALA A 501 -5.98 15.53 12.93
N THR A 502 -7.28 15.22 12.88
CA THR A 502 -7.92 14.57 11.72
C THR A 502 -8.34 15.53 10.61
N LEU A 503 -8.36 16.84 10.89
CA LEU A 503 -8.89 17.86 10.00
C LEU A 503 -7.74 18.61 9.32
N LEU A 504 -7.98 18.98 8.07
CA LEU A 504 -7.14 19.87 7.30
C LEU A 504 -7.93 21.14 6.99
N ASN A 505 -7.24 22.21 6.64
CA ASN A 505 -7.83 23.45 6.18
C ASN A 505 -6.98 24.03 5.05
N GLN A 506 -7.50 23.91 3.83
CA GLN A 506 -6.83 24.29 2.59
C GLN A 506 -5.39 23.75 2.50
N PRO A 507 -5.20 22.41 2.48
CA PRO A 507 -3.88 21.83 2.31
C PRO A 507 -3.29 22.29 0.96
N ARG A 508 -2.02 22.70 0.94
CA ARG A 508 -1.39 23.32 -0.24
C ARG A 508 -0.43 22.40 -0.97
N TYR A 509 0.32 21.60 -0.23
CA TYR A 509 1.34 20.72 -0.78
C TYR A 509 1.30 19.37 -0.08
N VAL A 510 1.78 18.36 -0.80
CA VAL A 510 1.83 16.98 -0.35
C VAL A 510 3.14 16.34 -0.79
N SER A 511 3.77 15.55 0.08
CA SER A 511 4.99 14.81 -0.21
C SER A 511 5.01 13.48 0.55
N LEU A 512 5.79 12.52 0.06
CA LEU A 512 6.06 11.25 0.73
C LEU A 512 7.52 11.20 1.19
N ASN A 513 7.78 10.50 2.31
CA ASN A 513 9.15 10.14 2.67
C ASN A 513 9.74 9.13 1.67
N LEU A 514 11.06 8.91 1.74
CA LEU A 514 11.78 7.99 0.83
C LEU A 514 11.17 6.58 0.77
N ASN A 515 10.68 6.07 1.90
CA ASN A 515 10.07 4.74 1.99
C ASN A 515 8.58 4.73 1.63
N GLU A 516 7.98 5.88 1.33
CA GLU A 516 6.56 6.07 1.01
C GLU A 516 5.61 5.49 2.07
N THR A 517 6.05 5.45 3.32
CA THR A 517 5.26 5.02 4.48
C THR A 517 4.62 6.19 5.21
N GLN A 518 5.06 7.41 4.93
CA GLN A 518 4.59 8.63 5.60
C GLN A 518 4.26 9.71 4.59
N LEU A 519 3.09 10.32 4.79
CA LEU A 519 2.58 11.44 4.03
C LEU A 519 2.79 12.73 4.80
N TYR A 520 3.39 13.73 4.18
CA TYR A 520 3.56 15.07 4.73
C TYR A 520 2.71 16.07 3.96
N VAL A 521 2.02 16.93 4.69
CA VAL A 521 1.04 17.87 4.14
C VAL A 521 1.29 19.26 4.74
N THR A 522 1.39 20.28 3.88
CA THR A 522 1.30 21.67 4.36
C THR A 522 -0.17 22.03 4.51
N ASP A 523 -0.61 22.13 5.76
CA ASP A 523 -1.97 22.46 6.15
C ASP A 523 -2.10 23.99 6.23
N GLY A 524 -2.17 24.61 5.04
CA GLY A 524 -1.86 26.02 4.82
C GLY A 524 -2.62 26.97 5.74
N SER A 525 -3.95 26.87 5.79
CA SER A 525 -4.76 27.77 6.61
C SER A 525 -4.71 27.46 8.11
N ASN A 526 -4.19 26.28 8.47
CA ASN A 526 -3.85 25.93 9.85
C ASN A 526 -2.37 26.16 10.18
N ASN A 527 -1.59 26.88 9.34
CA ASN A 527 -0.24 27.33 9.70
C ASN A 527 0.70 26.22 10.22
N ARG A 528 0.57 25.00 9.68
CA ARG A 528 1.30 23.84 10.19
C ARG A 528 1.66 22.85 9.07
N VAL A 529 2.60 21.97 9.37
CA VAL A 529 2.89 20.77 8.58
C VAL A 529 2.42 19.55 9.36
N GLN A 530 1.57 18.74 8.73
CA GLN A 530 1.06 17.50 9.31
C GLN A 530 1.68 16.30 8.63
N ARG A 531 1.94 15.26 9.42
CA ARG A 531 2.40 13.96 8.97
C ARG A 531 1.38 12.88 9.29
N PHE A 532 1.06 12.05 8.31
CA PHE A 532 0.17 10.90 8.43
C PHE A 532 0.93 9.62 8.11
N GLN A 533 0.64 8.55 8.85
CA GLN A 533 1.14 7.22 8.54
C GLN A 533 0.28 6.60 7.43
N LEU A 534 0.92 6.08 6.38
CA LEU A 534 0.25 5.28 5.36
C LEU A 534 0.29 3.82 5.80
N ILE A 535 -0.87 3.16 5.72
CA ILE A 535 -1.07 1.74 6.03
C ILE A 535 -0.96 0.93 4.74
#